data_AF-A0A7K6FX99-F1
#
_entry.id   AF-A0A7K6FX99-F1
#
_cell.length_a   1.000
_cell.length_b   1.000
_cell.length_c   1.000
_cell.angle_alpha   90.00
_cell.angle_beta   90.00
_cell.angle_gamma   90.00
#
_symmetry.space_group_name_H-M   'P 1'
#
loop_
_entity.id
_entity.type
_entity.pdbx_description
1 polymer ?
#
loop_
_entity_poly.entity_id
_entity_poly.type
_entity_poly.pdbx_seq_one_letter_code
_entity_poly.pdbx_strand_id
1 'polypeptide(L)'
;MLEEDNDEICWNNLENFRVKLISVIDPSRITPYLRQCKVLSPDDEEQVLNDPSLVMRKRKAGVLLDILQRTGHKGFEAFMESLELYYPQLYKKITGKEPSRVFSMIIDTAGESGLSQVLMNEITKLQSAVQEERRKAQELTVWLQSREDTLREMWVRDSLLRKHRERAQRMKEERDSLSKELRKCKDENYNLALSYAKQSEEKSAALMKNRDLLLEIDHLKHSLMKAEDDCKLERKHTMKLKHAIEQRPSHEVVWEIQQEKELLLAKNQELQNTLQQNLEKSPSKETLDKDCSQVLEERRELVNTIYSLRKELRRAKVLQDKFAEEKEVLELQCTSLRKDSQMYKKRIEAVLQQMEEVASERDQALLTREQFHMQHSKNLVERDAYRKQIRELGERCDEMQLQLFQKESQLLATEAKLKRLQLELPTPTSDLDDTSSRDSQEVS
;
A
#
# COMPACT_ATOMS: atom_id res chain seq x y z
N MET A 1 -84.25 9.97 -77.19
CA MET A 1 -84.98 10.74 -76.16
C MET A 1 -85.38 9.93 -74.92
N LEU A 2 -85.57 8.60 -74.96
CA LEU A 2 -85.84 7.81 -73.73
C LEU A 2 -84.57 7.20 -73.08
N GLU A 3 -83.47 7.01 -73.82
CA GLU A 3 -82.23 6.45 -73.28
C GLU A 3 -81.35 7.51 -72.58
N GLU A 4 -81.28 8.74 -73.12
CA GLU A 4 -80.52 9.85 -72.53
C GLU A 4 -81.07 10.28 -71.15
N ASP A 5 -82.39 10.23 -70.97
CA ASP A 5 -83.05 10.56 -69.70
C ASP A 5 -82.71 9.54 -68.59
N ASN A 6 -82.42 8.28 -68.93
CA ASN A 6 -82.10 7.24 -67.95
C ASN A 6 -80.63 7.32 -67.48
N ASP A 7 -79.73 7.70 -68.37
CA ASP A 7 -78.29 7.85 -68.10
C ASP A 7 -77.99 8.99 -67.12
N GLU A 8 -78.67 10.13 -67.28
CA GLU A 8 -78.53 11.27 -66.36
C GLU A 8 -79.04 10.95 -64.96
N ILE A 9 -80.12 10.15 -64.84
CA ILE A 9 -80.69 9.75 -63.54
C ILE A 9 -79.71 8.88 -62.74
N CYS A 10 -79.02 7.95 -63.39
CA CYS A 10 -78.06 7.04 -62.76
C CYS A 10 -76.86 7.79 -62.14
N TRP A 11 -76.24 8.70 -62.89
CA TRP A 11 -75.12 9.51 -62.40
C TRP A 11 -75.56 10.55 -61.36
N ASN A 12 -76.74 11.16 -61.49
CA ASN A 12 -77.28 12.09 -60.48
C ASN A 12 -77.49 11.40 -59.12
N ASN A 13 -77.91 10.14 -59.11
CA ASN A 13 -78.00 9.36 -57.88
C ASN A 13 -76.64 9.07 -57.25
N LEU A 14 -75.62 8.81 -58.07
CA LEU A 14 -74.24 8.60 -57.61
C LEU A 14 -73.61 9.88 -57.03
N GLU A 15 -73.94 11.03 -57.63
CA GLU A 15 -73.42 12.35 -57.25
C GLU A 15 -73.79 12.71 -55.81
N ASN A 16 -74.97 12.28 -55.33
CA ASN A 16 -75.37 12.41 -53.93
C ASN A 16 -74.41 11.72 -52.94
N PHE A 17 -73.61 10.75 -53.41
CA PHE A 17 -72.61 10.04 -52.62
C PHE A 17 -71.16 10.45 -52.95
N ARG A 18 -70.95 11.44 -53.82
CA ARG A 18 -69.63 11.84 -54.33
C ARG A 18 -68.59 12.07 -53.24
N VAL A 19 -68.92 12.86 -52.22
CA VAL A 19 -68.00 13.16 -51.10
C VAL A 19 -67.51 11.88 -50.42
N LYS A 20 -68.41 10.91 -50.27
CA LYS A 20 -68.10 9.63 -49.65
C LYS A 20 -67.28 8.73 -50.58
N LEU A 21 -67.64 8.68 -51.87
CA LEU A 21 -66.89 7.96 -52.91
C LEU A 21 -65.43 8.44 -52.97
N ILE A 22 -65.20 9.73 -53.16
CA ILE A 22 -63.84 10.28 -53.26
C ILE A 22 -63.03 10.13 -51.96
N SER A 23 -63.69 10.06 -50.81
CA SER A 23 -63.01 9.92 -49.52
C SER A 23 -62.42 8.51 -49.32
N VAL A 24 -63.06 7.48 -49.87
CA VAL A 24 -62.73 6.06 -49.64
C VAL A 24 -61.98 5.45 -50.81
N ILE A 25 -62.32 5.83 -52.05
CA ILE A 25 -61.77 5.20 -53.24
C ILE A 25 -60.29 5.54 -53.42
N ASP A 26 -59.55 4.53 -53.85
CA ASP A 26 -58.20 4.61 -54.37
C ASP A 26 -58.25 4.28 -55.86
N PRO A 27 -58.08 5.29 -56.74
CA PRO A 27 -58.14 5.11 -58.18
C PRO A 27 -57.24 3.98 -58.70
N SER A 28 -56.05 3.79 -58.11
CA SER A 28 -55.09 2.76 -58.53
C SER A 28 -55.64 1.32 -58.47
N ARG A 29 -56.66 1.09 -57.65
CA ARG A 29 -57.32 -0.22 -57.51
C ARG A 29 -58.38 -0.48 -58.56
N ILE A 30 -59.01 0.57 -59.10
CA ILE A 30 -60.18 0.46 -59.98
C ILE A 30 -59.89 0.82 -61.43
N THR A 31 -58.91 1.70 -61.70
CA THR A 31 -58.54 2.06 -63.09
C THR A 31 -58.14 0.86 -63.95
N PRO A 32 -57.47 -0.19 -63.44
CA PRO A 32 -57.15 -1.35 -64.28
C PRO A 32 -58.39 -2.10 -64.76
N TYR A 33 -59.42 -2.19 -63.92
CA TYR A 33 -60.71 -2.80 -64.25
C TYR A 33 -61.47 -1.95 -65.27
N LEU A 34 -61.54 -0.63 -65.03
CA LEU A 34 -62.24 0.32 -65.91
C LEU A 34 -61.60 0.38 -67.31
N ARG A 35 -60.27 0.23 -67.39
CA ARG A 35 -59.56 0.09 -68.67
C ARG A 35 -59.91 -1.22 -69.39
N GLN A 36 -60.04 -2.33 -68.67
CA GLN A 36 -60.47 -3.63 -69.24
C GLN A 36 -61.90 -3.56 -69.79
N CYS A 37 -62.79 -2.83 -69.11
CA CYS A 37 -64.15 -2.53 -69.57
C CYS A 37 -64.22 -1.52 -70.74
N LYS A 38 -63.07 -0.98 -71.20
CA LYS A 38 -62.97 0.04 -72.26
C LYS A 38 -63.76 1.34 -71.98
N VAL A 39 -63.99 1.66 -70.71
CA VAL A 39 -64.64 2.92 -70.28
C VAL A 39 -63.64 3.99 -69.84
N LEU A 40 -62.36 3.61 -69.71
CA LEU A 40 -61.26 4.50 -69.36
C LEU A 40 -60.12 4.26 -70.35
N SER A 41 -59.65 5.32 -71.01
CA SER A 41 -58.52 5.19 -71.93
C SER A 41 -57.18 5.09 -71.17
N PRO A 42 -56.11 4.56 -71.79
CA PRO A 42 -54.78 4.55 -71.17
C PRO A 42 -54.27 5.95 -70.81
N ASP A 43 -54.62 6.96 -71.62
CA ASP A 43 -54.25 8.36 -71.37
C ASP A 43 -55.02 8.93 -70.16
N ASP A 44 -56.31 8.57 -70.02
CA ASP A 44 -57.11 8.93 -68.84
C ASP A 44 -56.60 8.25 -67.56
N GLU A 45 -56.18 6.98 -67.65
CA GLU A 45 -55.58 6.24 -66.53
C GLU A 45 -54.26 6.91 -66.09
N GLU A 46 -53.39 7.26 -67.04
CA GLU A 46 -52.13 7.95 -66.77
C GLU A 46 -52.38 9.34 -66.15
N GLN A 47 -53.35 10.09 -66.66
CA GLN A 47 -53.76 11.38 -66.09
C GLN A 47 -54.24 11.22 -64.64
N VAL A 48 -55.07 10.22 -64.34
CA VAL A 48 -55.59 10.00 -62.97
C VAL A 48 -54.50 9.54 -62.01
N LEU A 49 -53.59 8.65 -62.45
CA LEU A 49 -52.60 8.02 -61.57
C LEU A 49 -51.32 8.85 -61.41
N ASN A 50 -50.83 9.48 -62.47
CA ASN A 50 -49.49 10.04 -62.52
C ASN A 50 -49.42 11.56 -62.75
N ASP A 51 -50.56 12.27 -62.90
CA ASP A 51 -50.57 13.74 -62.97
C ASP A 51 -50.01 14.37 -61.67
N PRO A 52 -48.90 15.13 -61.73
CA PRO A 52 -48.32 15.82 -60.58
C PRO A 52 -49.26 16.81 -59.90
N SER A 53 -50.28 17.33 -60.62
CA SER A 53 -51.29 18.26 -60.08
C SER A 53 -52.28 17.59 -59.12
N LEU A 54 -52.42 16.26 -59.20
CA LEU A 54 -53.36 15.45 -58.43
C LEU A 54 -52.68 14.74 -57.25
N VAL A 55 -51.94 15.45 -56.40
CA VAL A 55 -51.20 14.87 -55.26
C VAL A 55 -52.11 14.11 -54.28
N MET A 56 -53.33 14.60 -54.06
CA MET A 56 -54.26 14.02 -53.08
C MET A 56 -55.14 12.94 -53.72
N ARG A 57 -55.18 11.74 -53.12
CA ARG A 57 -56.06 10.63 -53.55
C ARG A 57 -57.52 11.04 -53.75
N LYS A 58 -58.06 11.92 -52.90
CA LYS A 58 -59.43 12.43 -53.04
C LYS A 58 -59.64 13.20 -54.35
N ARG A 59 -58.64 13.97 -54.79
CA ARG A 59 -58.70 14.71 -56.06
C ARG A 59 -58.58 13.75 -57.24
N LYS A 60 -57.67 12.76 -57.19
CA LYS A 60 -57.58 11.68 -58.18
C LYS A 60 -58.92 10.95 -58.36
N ALA A 61 -59.57 10.60 -57.26
CA ALA A 61 -60.88 9.95 -57.28
C ALA A 61 -61.99 10.85 -57.83
N GLY A 62 -61.95 12.16 -57.55
CA GLY A 62 -62.88 13.12 -58.15
C GLY A 62 -62.73 13.23 -59.67
N VAL A 63 -61.50 13.41 -60.15
CA VAL A 63 -61.20 13.47 -61.59
C VAL A 63 -61.60 12.18 -62.30
N LEU A 64 -61.35 11.02 -61.68
CA LEU A 64 -61.78 9.74 -62.23
C LEU A 64 -63.31 9.65 -62.40
N LEU A 65 -64.09 10.11 -61.41
CA LEU A 65 -65.55 10.15 -61.51
C LEU A 65 -66.00 11.07 -62.65
N ASP A 66 -65.34 12.23 -62.81
CA ASP A 66 -65.67 13.18 -63.88
C ASP A 66 -65.38 12.62 -65.27
N ILE A 67 -64.31 11.84 -65.42
CA ILE A 67 -63.97 11.14 -66.66
C ILE A 67 -65.01 10.05 -66.96
N LEU A 68 -65.38 9.24 -65.96
CA LEU A 68 -66.36 8.16 -66.14
C LEU A 68 -67.77 8.68 -66.42
N GLN A 69 -68.14 9.83 -65.86
CA GLN A 69 -69.43 10.47 -66.17
C GLN A 69 -69.56 10.80 -67.66
N ARG A 70 -68.45 11.16 -68.33
CA ARG A 70 -68.42 11.46 -69.76
C ARG A 70 -68.62 10.23 -70.66
N THR A 71 -68.55 9.02 -70.10
CA THR A 71 -68.74 7.75 -70.84
C THR A 71 -70.14 7.17 -70.71
N GLY A 72 -71.09 7.92 -70.14
CA GLY A 72 -72.53 7.61 -70.13
C GLY A 72 -72.90 6.40 -69.27
N HIS A 73 -73.97 5.67 -69.65
CA HIS A 73 -74.41 4.46 -68.94
C HIS A 73 -73.31 3.43 -68.74
N LYS A 74 -72.49 3.21 -69.77
CA LYS A 74 -71.40 2.21 -69.73
C LYS A 74 -70.37 2.53 -68.66
N GLY A 75 -70.00 3.81 -68.52
CA GLY A 75 -69.14 4.29 -67.44
C GLY A 75 -69.74 4.04 -66.07
N PHE A 76 -71.05 4.27 -65.92
CA PHE A 76 -71.77 4.05 -64.68
C PHE A 76 -71.75 2.57 -64.30
N GLU A 77 -72.15 1.68 -65.20
CA GLU A 77 -72.18 0.23 -64.94
C GLU A 77 -70.79 -0.33 -64.63
N ALA A 78 -69.78 0.03 -65.41
CA ALA A 78 -68.40 -0.39 -65.17
C ALA A 78 -67.86 0.13 -63.83
N PHE A 79 -68.23 1.36 -63.45
CA PHE A 79 -67.89 1.91 -62.14
C PHE A 79 -68.59 1.17 -61.00
N MET A 80 -69.88 0.87 -61.15
CA MET A 80 -70.65 0.13 -60.15
C MET A 80 -70.11 -1.29 -59.96
N GLU A 81 -69.77 -2.01 -61.05
CA GLU A 81 -69.08 -3.30 -60.96
C GLU A 81 -67.71 -3.19 -60.28
N SER A 82 -66.92 -2.15 -60.59
CA SER A 82 -65.63 -1.93 -59.94
C SER A 82 -65.77 -1.68 -58.42
N LEU A 83 -66.81 -0.96 -58.01
CA LEU A 83 -67.15 -0.75 -56.60
C LEU A 83 -67.59 -2.04 -55.94
N GLU A 84 -68.37 -2.86 -56.65
CA GLU A 84 -68.84 -4.15 -56.18
C GLU A 84 -67.68 -5.12 -55.90
N LEU A 85 -66.67 -5.08 -56.78
CA LEU A 85 -65.47 -5.90 -56.71
C LEU A 85 -64.49 -5.44 -55.61
N TYR A 86 -64.08 -4.17 -55.65
CA TYR A 86 -62.99 -3.66 -54.80
C TYR A 86 -63.47 -2.98 -53.51
N TYR A 87 -64.71 -2.53 -53.46
CA TYR A 87 -65.29 -1.78 -52.32
C TYR A 87 -66.72 -2.26 -51.97
N PRO A 88 -66.91 -3.54 -51.64
CA PRO A 88 -68.25 -4.15 -51.47
C PRO A 88 -69.12 -3.44 -50.42
N GLN A 89 -68.50 -2.93 -49.35
CA GLN A 89 -69.19 -2.17 -48.31
C GLN A 89 -69.63 -0.78 -48.77
N LEU A 90 -68.88 -0.17 -49.69
CA LEU A 90 -69.21 1.12 -50.28
C LEU A 90 -70.35 0.97 -51.27
N TYR A 91 -70.29 -0.06 -52.13
CA TYR A 91 -71.34 -0.44 -53.06
C TYR A 91 -72.67 -0.64 -52.35
N LYS A 92 -72.72 -1.52 -51.34
CA LYS A 92 -73.93 -1.82 -50.56
C LYS A 92 -74.55 -0.58 -49.92
N LYS A 93 -73.72 0.36 -49.47
CA LYS A 93 -74.19 1.61 -48.85
C LYS A 93 -74.74 2.63 -49.86
N ILE A 94 -74.40 2.51 -51.14
CA ILE A 94 -74.85 3.42 -52.20
C ILE A 94 -76.08 2.85 -52.92
N THR A 95 -76.09 1.55 -53.20
CA THR A 95 -77.18 0.89 -53.95
C THR A 95 -78.23 0.23 -53.07
N GLY A 96 -77.92 -0.05 -51.81
CA GLY A 96 -78.76 -0.86 -50.91
C GLY A 96 -78.81 -2.35 -51.25
N LYS A 97 -78.09 -2.79 -52.30
CA LYS A 97 -78.07 -4.18 -52.78
C LYS A 97 -76.84 -4.93 -52.28
N GLU A 98 -76.94 -6.25 -52.17
CA GLU A 98 -75.78 -7.09 -51.87
C GLU A 98 -74.87 -7.21 -53.10
N PRO A 99 -73.53 -7.14 -52.94
CA PRO A 99 -72.57 -7.40 -54.01
C PRO A 99 -72.69 -8.83 -54.54
N SER A 100 -73.09 -8.96 -55.80
CA SER A 100 -73.11 -10.19 -56.61
C SER A 100 -71.76 -10.56 -57.23
N ARG A 101 -70.85 -9.58 -57.41
CA ARG A 101 -69.49 -9.72 -57.99
C ARG A 101 -69.47 -10.38 -59.37
N VAL A 102 -70.41 -9.97 -60.22
CA VAL A 102 -70.52 -10.45 -61.60
C VAL A 102 -69.70 -9.54 -62.51
N PHE A 103 -68.94 -10.14 -63.43
CA PHE A 103 -68.10 -9.44 -64.41
C PHE A 103 -68.85 -9.18 -65.72
N SER A 104 -70.10 -8.70 -65.64
CA SER A 104 -70.98 -8.57 -66.80
C SER A 104 -70.39 -7.67 -67.88
N MET A 105 -69.76 -6.55 -67.51
CA MET A 105 -69.18 -5.62 -68.47
C MET A 105 -67.94 -6.19 -69.18
N ILE A 106 -67.06 -6.91 -68.49
CA ILE A 106 -65.88 -7.53 -69.12
C ILE A 106 -66.31 -8.68 -70.03
N ILE A 107 -67.31 -9.47 -69.61
CA ILE A 107 -67.84 -10.58 -70.41
C ILE A 107 -68.56 -10.06 -71.66
N ASP A 108 -69.33 -8.97 -71.57
CA ASP A 108 -69.98 -8.34 -72.73
C ASP A 108 -68.97 -7.71 -73.70
N THR A 109 -67.89 -7.12 -73.18
CA THR A 109 -66.89 -6.40 -74.01
C THR A 109 -65.78 -7.28 -74.59
N ALA A 110 -65.46 -8.42 -73.97
CA ALA A 110 -64.32 -9.27 -74.32
C ALA A 110 -64.63 -10.78 -74.33
N GLY A 111 -65.82 -11.20 -73.91
CA GLY A 111 -66.21 -12.61 -73.76
C GLY A 111 -65.63 -13.29 -72.51
N GLU A 112 -66.19 -14.45 -72.15
CA GLU A 112 -65.71 -15.27 -71.01
C GLU A 112 -64.24 -15.73 -71.18
N SER A 113 -63.81 -15.94 -72.44
CA SER A 113 -62.42 -16.25 -72.78
C SER A 113 -61.48 -15.07 -72.54
N GLY A 114 -61.94 -13.83 -72.80
CA GLY A 114 -61.20 -12.60 -72.51
C GLY A 114 -60.99 -12.37 -71.01
N LEU A 115 -62.03 -12.57 -70.20
CA LEU A 115 -61.92 -12.50 -68.73
C LEU A 115 -60.94 -13.54 -68.19
N SER A 116 -61.01 -14.79 -68.69
CA SER A 116 -60.11 -15.87 -68.27
C SER A 116 -58.64 -15.55 -68.60
N GLN A 117 -58.37 -14.96 -69.77
CA GLN A 117 -57.02 -14.54 -70.17
C GLN A 117 -56.48 -13.40 -69.28
N VAL A 118 -57.32 -12.42 -68.94
CA VAL A 118 -56.95 -11.33 -68.04
C VAL A 118 -56.61 -11.87 -66.64
N LEU A 119 -57.45 -12.75 -66.10
CA LEU A 119 -57.21 -13.37 -64.79
C LEU A 119 -55.94 -14.24 -64.80
N MET A 120 -55.69 -15.02 -65.85
CA MET A 120 -54.47 -15.81 -65.98
C MET A 120 -53.20 -14.92 -66.05
N ASN A 121 -53.27 -13.81 -66.79
CA ASN A 121 -52.18 -12.84 -66.86
C ASN A 121 -51.92 -12.17 -65.50
N GLU A 122 -52.97 -11.89 -64.72
CA GLU A 122 -52.81 -11.32 -63.38
C GLU A 122 -52.26 -12.35 -62.38
N ILE A 123 -52.71 -13.61 -62.45
CA ILE A 123 -52.18 -14.71 -61.64
C ILE A 123 -50.69 -14.92 -61.92
N THR A 124 -50.28 -14.95 -63.20
CA THR A 124 -48.87 -15.11 -63.58
C THR A 124 -48.00 -13.93 -63.12
N LYS A 125 -48.50 -12.69 -63.19
CA LYS A 125 -47.82 -11.51 -62.63
C LYS A 125 -47.69 -11.57 -61.10
N LEU A 126 -48.74 -11.95 -60.39
CA LEU A 126 -48.70 -12.09 -58.94
C LEU A 126 -47.76 -13.23 -58.53
N GLN A 127 -47.74 -14.34 -59.28
CA GLN A 127 -46.84 -15.45 -59.05
C GLN A 127 -45.38 -15.06 -59.25
N SER A 128 -45.06 -14.30 -60.30
CA SER A 128 -43.69 -13.80 -60.52
C SER A 128 -43.28 -12.77 -59.47
N ALA A 129 -44.20 -11.88 -59.05
CA ALA A 129 -43.94 -10.94 -57.95
C ALA A 129 -43.67 -11.67 -56.62
N VAL A 130 -44.44 -12.70 -56.29
CA VAL A 130 -44.21 -13.52 -55.08
C VAL A 130 -42.88 -14.27 -55.15
N GLN A 131 -42.51 -14.81 -56.32
CA GLN A 131 -41.21 -15.46 -56.50
C GLN A 131 -40.04 -14.48 -56.34
N GLU A 132 -40.17 -13.27 -56.89
CA GLU A 132 -39.16 -12.22 -56.76
C GLU A 132 -39.01 -11.74 -55.31
N GLU A 133 -40.12 -11.55 -54.58
CA GLU A 133 -40.05 -11.22 -53.15
C GLU A 133 -39.45 -12.36 -52.32
N ARG A 134 -39.72 -13.63 -52.66
CA ARG A 134 -39.05 -14.79 -52.03
C ARG A 134 -37.55 -14.78 -52.29
N ARG A 135 -37.12 -14.48 -53.52
CA ARG A 135 -35.70 -14.36 -53.88
C ARG A 135 -35.01 -13.25 -53.07
N LYS A 136 -35.62 -12.06 -53.00
CA LYS A 136 -35.12 -10.94 -52.18
C LYS A 136 -35.03 -11.31 -50.69
N ALA A 137 -36.03 -11.99 -50.15
CA ALA A 137 -36.01 -12.44 -48.76
C ALA A 137 -34.86 -13.44 -48.48
N GLN A 138 -34.60 -14.36 -49.41
CA GLN A 138 -33.47 -15.28 -49.31
C GLN A 138 -32.12 -14.54 -49.36
N GLU A 139 -31.96 -13.59 -50.28
CA GLU A 139 -30.76 -12.76 -50.39
C GLU A 139 -30.49 -11.94 -49.13
N LEU A 140 -31.53 -11.31 -48.58
CA LEU A 140 -31.43 -10.57 -47.32
C LEU A 140 -31.06 -11.50 -46.15
N THR A 141 -31.58 -12.72 -46.12
CA THR A 141 -31.25 -13.70 -45.07
C THR A 141 -29.78 -14.09 -45.12
N VAL A 142 -29.24 -14.38 -46.31
CA VAL A 142 -27.81 -14.68 -46.50
C VAL A 142 -26.94 -13.48 -46.12
N TRP A 143 -27.36 -12.27 -46.51
CA TRP A 143 -26.67 -11.04 -46.15
C TRP A 143 -26.62 -10.80 -44.64
N LEU A 144 -27.74 -11.01 -43.94
CA LEU A 144 -27.81 -10.89 -42.48
C LEU A 144 -26.90 -11.91 -41.79
N GLN A 145 -26.92 -13.17 -42.22
CA GLN A 145 -26.06 -14.22 -41.67
C GLN A 145 -24.57 -13.89 -41.87
N SER A 146 -24.19 -13.38 -43.06
CA SER A 146 -22.83 -12.91 -43.31
C SER A 146 -22.45 -11.76 -42.38
N ARG A 147 -23.37 -10.81 -42.17
CA ARG A 147 -23.14 -9.69 -41.25
C ARG A 147 -22.96 -10.16 -39.81
N GLU A 148 -23.77 -11.09 -39.33
CA GLU A 148 -23.64 -11.70 -38.00
C GLU A 148 -22.32 -12.45 -37.82
N ASP A 149 -21.86 -13.19 -38.83
CA ASP A 149 -20.55 -13.85 -38.83
C ASP A 149 -19.42 -12.81 -38.65
N THR A 150 -19.47 -11.69 -39.40
CA THR A 150 -18.46 -10.62 -39.25
C THR A 150 -18.50 -9.96 -37.86
N LEU A 151 -19.68 -9.80 -37.27
CA LEU A 151 -19.81 -9.26 -35.91
C LEU A 151 -19.20 -10.19 -34.87
N ARG A 152 -19.45 -11.51 -34.98
CA ARG A 152 -18.85 -12.52 -34.10
C ARG A 152 -17.33 -12.52 -34.18
N GLU A 153 -16.77 -12.49 -35.39
CA GLU A 153 -15.31 -12.42 -35.54
C GLU A 153 -14.71 -11.13 -34.97
N MET A 154 -15.34 -9.97 -35.22
CA MET A 154 -14.89 -8.70 -34.65
C MET A 154 -14.95 -8.72 -33.12
N TRP A 155 -15.98 -9.33 -32.54
CA TRP A 155 -16.12 -9.46 -31.09
C TRP A 155 -15.00 -10.29 -30.46
N VAL A 156 -14.63 -11.42 -31.07
CA VAL A 156 -13.50 -12.25 -30.59
C VAL A 156 -12.18 -11.48 -30.71
N ARG A 157 -11.94 -10.80 -31.84
CA ARG A 157 -10.75 -9.96 -32.04
C ARG A 157 -10.66 -8.83 -31.01
N ASP A 158 -11.76 -8.13 -30.74
CA ASP A 158 -11.79 -7.06 -29.74
C ASP A 158 -11.57 -7.62 -28.33
N SER A 159 -12.16 -8.77 -27.99
CA SER A 159 -11.92 -9.42 -26.69
C SER A 159 -10.46 -9.85 -26.50
N LEU A 160 -9.82 -10.38 -27.54
CA LEU A 160 -8.37 -10.69 -27.52
C LEU A 160 -7.52 -9.42 -27.32
N LEU A 161 -7.79 -8.36 -28.08
CA LEU A 161 -7.09 -7.08 -27.94
C LEU A 161 -7.29 -6.46 -26.56
N ARG A 162 -8.51 -6.54 -26.01
CA ARG A 162 -8.85 -6.07 -24.66
C ARG A 162 -8.03 -6.80 -23.61
N LYS A 163 -7.89 -8.14 -23.72
CA LYS A 163 -7.02 -8.91 -22.81
C LYS A 163 -5.55 -8.55 -22.90
N HIS A 164 -5.03 -8.34 -24.10
CA HIS A 164 -3.65 -7.85 -24.25
C HIS A 164 -3.47 -6.46 -23.61
N ARG A 165 -4.43 -5.54 -23.77
CA ARG A 165 -4.41 -4.22 -23.12
C ARG A 165 -4.49 -4.32 -21.60
N GLU A 166 -5.38 -5.14 -21.05
CA GLU A 166 -5.51 -5.40 -19.61
C GLU A 166 -4.20 -5.93 -19.02
N ARG A 167 -3.55 -6.90 -19.68
CA ARG A 167 -2.24 -7.44 -19.26
C ARG A 167 -1.17 -6.35 -19.28
N ALA A 168 -1.09 -5.55 -20.35
CA ALA A 168 -0.11 -4.47 -20.46
C ALA A 168 -0.32 -3.39 -19.40
N GLN A 169 -1.57 -3.05 -19.09
CA GLN A 169 -1.93 -2.07 -18.06
C GLN A 169 -1.56 -2.59 -16.67
N ARG A 170 -1.87 -3.84 -16.34
CA ARG A 170 -1.45 -4.47 -15.07
C ARG A 170 0.07 -4.47 -14.89
N MET A 171 0.81 -4.86 -15.93
CA MET A 171 2.28 -4.82 -15.89
C MET A 171 2.83 -3.40 -15.66
N LYS A 172 2.18 -2.38 -16.22
CA LYS A 172 2.54 -0.98 -15.99
C LYS A 172 2.28 -0.56 -14.55
N GLU A 173 1.12 -0.90 -14.00
CA GLU A 173 0.75 -0.60 -12.61
C GLU A 173 1.68 -1.28 -11.60
N GLU A 174 2.05 -2.55 -11.85
CA GLU A 174 3.03 -3.27 -11.03
C GLU A 174 4.42 -2.64 -11.10
N ARG A 175 4.88 -2.24 -12.28
CA ARG A 175 6.15 -1.54 -12.42
C ARG A 175 6.13 -0.18 -11.71
N ASP A 176 5.03 0.55 -11.78
CA ASP A 176 4.89 1.84 -11.09
C ASP A 176 4.79 1.66 -9.56
N SER A 177 4.16 0.59 -9.07
CA SER A 177 4.13 0.26 -7.63
C SER A 177 5.51 -0.15 -7.11
N LEU A 178 6.23 -1.02 -7.83
CA LEU A 178 7.61 -1.40 -7.52
C LEU A 178 8.55 -0.20 -7.56
N SER A 179 8.36 0.74 -8.48
CA SER A 179 9.13 1.98 -8.52
C SER A 179 8.91 2.85 -7.26
N LYS A 180 7.68 2.91 -6.75
CA LYS A 180 7.36 3.59 -5.48
C LYS A 180 7.99 2.87 -4.29
N GLU A 181 7.91 1.55 -4.23
CA GLU A 181 8.56 0.75 -3.17
C GLU A 181 10.08 0.93 -3.20
N LEU A 182 10.71 0.87 -4.38
CA LEU A 182 12.14 1.13 -4.52
C LEU A 182 12.55 2.51 -4.00
N ARG A 183 11.72 3.53 -4.24
CA ARG A 183 11.96 4.88 -3.69
C ARG A 183 11.90 4.88 -2.18
N LYS A 184 10.88 4.26 -1.58
CA LYS A 184 10.77 4.11 -0.11
C LYS A 184 11.98 3.39 0.47
N CYS A 185 12.41 2.28 -0.11
CA CYS A 185 13.60 1.56 0.33
C CYS A 185 14.87 2.41 0.24
N LYS A 186 15.00 3.26 -0.79
CA LYS A 186 16.11 4.23 -0.88
C LYS A 186 16.04 5.25 0.24
N ASP A 187 14.87 5.84 0.49
CA ASP A 187 14.68 6.83 1.56
C ASP A 187 14.98 6.23 2.94
N GLU A 188 14.51 5.00 3.20
CA GLU A 188 14.83 4.24 4.43
C GLU A 188 16.33 3.97 4.56
N ASN A 189 17.00 3.58 3.46
CA ASN A 189 18.45 3.37 3.47
C ASN A 189 19.22 4.66 3.77
N TYR A 190 18.80 5.80 3.20
CA TYR A 190 19.39 7.11 3.54
C TYR A 190 19.17 7.47 5.00
N ASN A 191 17.97 7.22 5.55
CA ASN A 191 17.67 7.45 6.96
C ASN A 191 18.54 6.57 7.89
N LEU A 192 18.72 5.30 7.54
CA LEU A 192 19.60 4.38 8.27
C LEU A 192 21.06 4.84 8.21
N ALA A 193 21.56 5.23 7.03
CA ALA A 193 22.91 5.76 6.88
C ALA A 193 23.11 7.02 7.72
N LEU A 194 22.13 7.93 7.76
CA LEU A 194 22.17 9.13 8.60
C LEU A 194 22.19 8.77 10.09
N SER A 195 21.34 7.84 10.53
CA SER A 195 21.32 7.38 11.92
C SER A 195 22.64 6.71 12.32
N TYR A 196 23.22 5.90 11.43
CA TYR A 196 24.51 5.25 11.65
C TYR A 196 25.64 6.29 11.77
N ALA A 197 25.65 7.30 10.90
CA ALA A 197 26.61 8.40 10.97
C ALA A 197 26.52 9.13 12.32
N LYS A 198 25.31 9.48 12.77
CA LYS A 198 25.08 10.11 14.08
C LYS A 198 25.57 9.25 15.24
N GLN A 199 25.24 7.96 15.26
CA GLN A 199 25.71 7.03 16.30
C GLN A 199 27.24 6.87 16.28
N SER A 200 27.86 6.90 15.10
CA SER A 200 29.32 6.88 14.95
C SER A 200 29.98 8.14 15.51
N GLU A 201 29.39 9.31 15.27
CA GLU A 201 29.83 10.58 15.84
C GLU A 201 29.68 10.58 17.37
N GLU A 202 28.54 10.15 17.89
CA GLU A 202 28.29 10.03 19.33
C GLU A 202 29.27 9.06 20.01
N LYS A 203 29.53 7.90 19.37
CA LYS A 203 30.55 6.95 19.83
C LYS A 203 31.93 7.59 19.87
N SER A 204 32.32 8.29 18.81
CA SER A 204 33.61 8.99 18.74
C SER A 204 33.72 10.04 19.84
N ALA A 205 32.66 10.82 20.08
CA ALA A 205 32.61 11.81 21.16
C ALA A 205 32.72 11.18 22.55
N ALA A 206 32.05 10.04 22.79
CA ALA A 206 32.17 9.28 24.04
C ALA A 206 33.59 8.73 24.24
N LEU A 207 34.23 8.23 23.17
CA LEU A 207 35.61 7.77 23.21
C LEU A 207 36.60 8.91 23.53
N MET A 208 36.40 10.09 22.95
CA MET A 208 37.21 11.28 23.28
C MET A 208 37.07 11.66 24.75
N LYS A 209 35.83 11.74 25.26
CA LYS A 209 35.59 12.00 26.70
C LYS A 209 36.23 10.95 27.61
N ASN A 210 36.18 9.67 27.22
CA ASN A 210 36.84 8.60 27.97
C ASN A 210 38.36 8.81 28.00
N ARG A 211 38.96 9.20 26.87
CA ARG A 211 40.38 9.51 26.80
C ARG A 211 40.76 10.70 27.69
N ASP A 212 39.95 11.75 27.72
CA ASP A 212 40.16 12.91 28.59
C ASP A 212 40.11 12.52 30.08
N LEU A 213 39.11 11.73 30.48
CA LEU A 213 38.99 11.21 31.84
C LEU A 213 40.18 10.32 32.23
N LEU A 214 40.70 9.51 31.31
CA LEU A 214 41.92 8.73 31.56
C LEU A 214 43.13 9.62 31.80
N LEU A 215 43.29 10.70 31.03
CA LEU A 215 44.37 11.67 31.23
C LEU A 215 44.22 12.39 32.58
N GLU A 216 43.00 12.73 33.00
CA GLU A 216 42.73 13.34 34.30
C GLU A 216 43.05 12.37 35.44
N ILE A 217 42.69 11.09 35.32
CA ILE A 217 43.07 10.05 36.27
C ILE A 217 44.59 9.96 36.40
N ASP A 218 45.32 9.95 35.29
CA ASP A 218 46.79 9.86 35.32
C ASP A 218 47.41 11.13 35.94
N HIS A 219 46.86 12.31 35.66
CA HIS A 219 47.27 13.55 36.32
C HIS A 219 47.04 13.49 37.84
N LEU A 220 45.86 13.03 38.27
CA LEU A 220 45.53 12.88 39.69
C LEU A 220 46.43 11.87 40.38
N LYS A 221 46.77 10.74 39.73
CA LYS A 221 47.75 9.76 40.25
C LYS A 221 49.12 10.39 40.44
N HIS A 222 49.60 11.17 39.47
CA HIS A 222 50.88 11.87 39.58
C HIS A 222 50.87 12.91 40.71
N SER A 223 49.78 13.68 40.84
CA SER A 223 49.62 14.65 41.92
C SER A 223 49.57 13.98 43.29
N LEU A 224 48.87 12.84 43.40
CA LEU A 224 48.81 12.05 44.62
C LEU A 224 50.21 11.53 44.99
N MET A 225 50.93 10.94 44.02
CA MET A 225 52.30 10.44 44.23
C MET A 225 53.23 11.55 44.72
N LYS A 226 53.16 12.74 44.12
CA LYS A 226 53.95 13.90 44.56
C LYS A 226 53.60 14.30 46.00
N ALA A 227 52.32 14.42 46.32
CA ALA A 227 51.88 14.77 47.68
C ALA A 227 52.30 13.70 48.72
N GLU A 228 52.26 12.42 48.35
CA GLU A 228 52.75 11.33 49.19
C GLU A 228 54.26 11.42 49.43
N ASP A 229 55.04 11.75 48.40
CA ASP A 229 56.50 11.90 48.52
C ASP A 229 56.89 13.14 49.33
N ASP A 230 56.21 14.27 49.13
CA ASP A 230 56.38 15.47 49.94
C ASP A 230 56.07 15.16 51.42
N CYS A 231 54.98 14.44 51.70
CA CYS A 231 54.64 13.98 53.05
C CYS A 231 55.72 13.06 53.65
N LYS A 232 56.32 12.16 52.85
CA LYS A 232 57.43 11.30 53.31
C LYS A 232 58.67 12.14 53.63
N LEU A 233 59.00 13.16 52.84
CA LEU A 233 60.12 14.06 53.08
C LEU A 233 59.91 14.89 54.34
N GLU A 234 58.72 15.47 54.52
CA GLU A 234 58.36 16.21 55.74
C GLU A 234 58.40 15.33 56.99
N ARG A 235 57.93 14.08 56.90
CA ARG A 235 58.09 13.11 57.99
C ARG A 235 59.56 12.85 58.31
N LYS A 236 60.42 12.67 57.30
CA LYS A 236 61.87 12.50 57.52
C LYS A 236 62.49 13.74 58.15
N HIS A 237 62.11 14.94 57.70
CA HIS A 237 62.58 16.20 58.28
C HIS A 237 62.14 16.35 59.74
N THR A 238 60.87 16.08 60.02
CA THR A 238 60.30 16.09 61.38
C THR A 238 61.03 15.10 62.28
N MET A 239 61.34 13.90 61.80
CA MET A 239 62.11 12.90 62.54
C MET A 239 63.55 13.34 62.82
N LYS A 240 64.23 13.96 61.84
CA LYS A 240 65.56 14.54 62.05
C LYS A 240 65.53 15.67 63.08
N LEU A 241 64.53 16.55 63.03
CA LEU A 241 64.37 17.64 63.98
C LEU A 241 64.09 17.10 65.39
N LYS A 242 63.20 16.11 65.51
CA LYS A 242 62.94 15.41 66.77
C LYS A 242 64.22 14.80 67.33
N HIS A 243 65.01 14.12 66.52
CA HIS A 243 66.29 13.56 66.95
C HIS A 243 67.29 14.64 67.38
N ALA A 244 67.40 15.76 66.65
CA ALA A 244 68.25 16.88 67.03
C ALA A 244 67.82 17.54 68.35
N ILE A 245 66.50 17.59 68.62
CA ILE A 245 65.95 18.05 69.91
C ILE A 245 66.28 17.05 71.02
N GLU A 246 66.16 15.75 70.78
CA GLU A 246 66.52 14.70 71.74
C GLU A 246 68.02 14.66 72.06
N GLN A 247 68.88 14.99 71.07
CA GLN A 247 70.35 15.08 71.24
C GLN A 247 70.81 16.41 71.85
N ARG A 248 69.91 17.38 72.05
CA ARG A 248 70.26 18.65 72.68
C ARG A 248 70.54 18.41 74.16
N PRO A 249 71.69 18.85 74.70
CA PRO A 249 71.97 18.72 76.13
C PRO A 249 70.86 19.41 76.92
N SER A 250 70.33 18.72 77.93
CA SER A 250 69.22 19.24 78.74
C SER A 250 69.67 20.53 79.44
N HIS A 251 68.70 21.42 79.72
CA HIS A 251 68.99 22.68 80.39
C HIS A 251 69.70 22.49 81.74
N GLU A 252 69.46 21.36 82.40
CA GLU A 252 70.13 20.96 83.65
C GLU A 252 71.62 20.64 83.41
N VAL A 253 71.96 19.84 82.39
CA VAL A 253 73.36 19.49 82.06
C VAL A 253 74.17 20.72 81.60
N VAL A 254 73.56 21.61 80.81
CA VAL A 254 74.22 22.88 80.40
C VAL A 254 74.45 23.79 81.61
N TRP A 255 73.51 23.82 82.56
CA TRP A 255 73.62 24.60 83.78
C TRP A 255 74.69 24.04 84.73
N GLU A 256 74.80 22.71 84.87
CA GLU A 256 75.85 22.04 85.64
C GLU A 256 77.26 22.34 85.08
N ILE A 257 77.45 22.24 83.76
CA ILE A 257 78.73 22.58 83.11
C ILE A 257 79.07 24.06 83.28
N GLN A 258 78.06 24.94 83.26
CA GLN A 258 78.25 26.37 83.48
C GLN A 258 78.68 26.66 84.93
N GLN A 259 78.07 25.97 85.92
CA GLN A 259 78.46 26.06 87.32
C GLN A 259 79.88 25.52 87.54
N GLU A 260 80.23 24.40 86.91
CA GLU A 260 81.58 23.81 86.97
C GLU A 260 82.63 24.74 86.35
N LYS A 261 82.29 25.41 85.23
CA LYS A 261 83.13 26.45 84.62
C LYS A 261 83.37 27.63 85.55
N GLU A 262 82.33 28.12 86.23
CA GLU A 262 82.46 29.21 87.21
C GLU A 262 83.33 28.79 88.41
N LEU A 263 83.20 27.54 88.85
CA LEU A 263 83.97 26.99 89.96
C LEU A 263 85.45 26.77 89.57
N LEU A 264 85.72 26.35 88.34
CA LEU A 264 87.08 26.24 87.79
C LEU A 264 87.72 27.62 87.51
N LEU A 265 86.92 28.63 87.16
CA LEU A 265 87.37 30.02 87.07
C LEU A 265 87.72 30.57 88.45
N ALA A 266 86.88 30.32 89.46
CA ALA A 266 87.17 30.68 90.85
C ALA A 266 88.45 30.01 91.36
N LYS A 267 88.64 28.71 91.08
CA LYS A 267 89.89 27.99 91.40
C LYS A 267 91.12 28.52 90.64
N ASN A 268 90.97 28.95 89.39
CA ASN A 268 92.07 29.61 88.66
C ASN A 268 92.41 30.98 89.27
N GLN A 269 91.40 31.70 89.74
CA GLN A 269 91.55 33.01 90.39
C GLN A 269 92.15 32.88 91.82
N GLU A 270 91.88 31.78 92.52
CA GLU A 270 92.53 31.40 93.78
C GLU A 270 94.00 30.97 93.57
N LEU A 271 94.28 30.17 92.52
CA LEU A 271 95.65 29.78 92.16
C LEU A 271 96.51 30.95 91.65
N GLN A 272 95.89 32.01 91.11
CA GLN A 272 96.58 33.27 90.81
C GLN A 272 96.87 34.13 92.05
N ASN A 273 96.23 33.88 93.20
CA ASN A 273 96.28 34.77 94.36
C ASN A 273 96.85 34.15 95.65
N THR A 274 97.42 32.95 95.62
CA THR A 274 98.03 32.32 96.81
C THR A 274 99.49 31.97 96.61
N LEU A 275 100.35 32.99 96.75
CA LEU A 275 101.79 32.83 96.98
C LEU A 275 102.34 33.90 97.93
N GLN A 276 101.72 34.09 99.12
CA GLN A 276 102.46 34.54 100.32
C GLN A 276 101.71 34.29 101.65
N GLN A 277 102.14 33.21 102.34
CA GLN A 277 102.27 32.99 103.81
C GLN A 277 101.08 33.24 104.76
N ASN A 278 100.53 32.23 105.44
CA ASN A 278 101.03 31.30 106.48
C ASN A 278 100.78 31.77 107.92
N LEU A 279 100.17 30.86 108.70
CA LEU A 279 100.54 30.35 110.06
C LEU A 279 99.28 30.17 110.93
N GLU A 280 98.78 28.94 111.07
CA GLU A 280 99.13 27.91 112.08
C GLU A 280 98.21 27.93 113.31
N LYS A 281 97.49 26.82 113.55
CA LYS A 281 97.63 25.96 114.74
C LYS A 281 96.78 24.69 114.63
N SER A 282 97.34 23.62 115.19
CA SER A 282 97.05 22.19 115.08
C SER A 282 96.29 21.68 116.33
N PRO A 283 96.25 20.37 116.66
CA PRO A 283 95.57 19.28 115.97
C PRO A 283 94.65 18.47 116.93
N SER A 284 94.05 17.41 116.37
CA SER A 284 93.72 16.12 117.01
C SER A 284 92.33 15.90 117.65
N LYS A 285 91.76 14.75 117.24
CA LYS A 285 90.64 13.97 117.77
C LYS A 285 89.23 14.49 117.50
N GLU A 286 88.68 13.98 116.38
CA GLU A 286 87.31 13.45 116.34
C GLU A 286 87.16 12.54 115.10
N THR A 287 87.82 11.38 115.15
CA THR A 287 87.63 10.23 114.24
C THR A 287 86.34 9.46 114.56
N LEU A 288 85.27 10.20 114.88
CA LEU A 288 83.89 9.73 114.89
C LEU A 288 82.98 10.76 114.20
N ASP A 289 83.27 12.06 114.30
CA ASP A 289 82.43 13.12 113.68
C ASP A 289 82.68 13.35 112.18
N LYS A 290 83.86 13.00 111.65
CA LYS A 290 84.10 13.01 110.18
C LYS A 290 83.41 11.85 109.48
N ASP A 291 83.42 10.68 110.09
CA ASP A 291 82.68 9.51 109.61
C ASP A 291 81.17 9.78 109.74
N CYS A 292 80.71 10.39 110.85
CA CYS A 292 79.31 10.82 110.97
C CYS A 292 78.92 11.92 109.97
N SER A 293 79.78 12.90 109.68
CA SER A 293 79.49 13.97 108.71
C SER A 293 79.51 13.49 107.26
N GLN A 294 80.44 12.59 106.90
CA GLN A 294 80.44 11.91 105.59
C GLN A 294 79.22 10.99 105.45
N VAL A 295 78.89 10.19 106.47
CA VAL A 295 77.68 9.35 106.46
C VAL A 295 76.39 10.19 106.42
N LEU A 296 76.38 11.39 107.01
CA LEU A 296 75.25 12.32 106.94
C LEU A 296 75.12 12.99 105.57
N GLU A 297 76.22 13.33 104.90
CA GLU A 297 76.19 13.93 103.57
C GLU A 297 75.90 12.87 102.50
N GLU A 298 76.46 11.67 102.60
CA GLU A 298 76.06 10.50 101.80
C GLU A 298 74.57 10.19 101.99
N ARG A 299 74.06 10.27 103.23
CA ARG A 299 72.61 10.15 103.50
C ARG A 299 71.81 11.29 102.87
N ARG A 300 72.31 12.53 102.88
CA ARG A 300 71.64 13.69 102.27
C ARG A 300 71.58 13.56 100.75
N GLU A 301 72.68 13.15 100.13
CA GLU A 301 72.77 12.84 98.71
C GLU A 301 71.82 11.71 98.34
N LEU A 302 71.82 10.59 99.07
CA LEU A 302 70.87 9.50 98.86
C LEU A 302 69.42 9.96 98.96
N VAL A 303 69.08 10.84 99.91
CA VAL A 303 67.73 11.42 100.03
C VAL A 303 67.39 12.31 98.84
N ASN A 304 68.33 13.12 98.36
CA ASN A 304 68.15 13.95 97.16
C ASN A 304 67.97 13.09 95.90
N THR A 305 68.74 12.02 95.75
CA THR A 305 68.63 11.04 94.67
C THR A 305 67.28 10.31 94.74
N ILE A 306 66.82 9.94 95.94
CA ILE A 306 65.48 9.36 96.13
C ILE A 306 64.40 10.36 95.70
N TYR A 307 64.57 11.65 95.99
CA TYR A 307 63.61 12.69 95.61
C TYR A 307 63.57 12.92 94.09
N SER A 308 64.73 13.01 93.43
CA SER A 308 64.81 13.14 91.96
C SER A 308 64.20 11.93 91.25
N LEU A 309 64.55 10.72 91.67
CA LEU A 309 63.99 9.47 91.14
C LEU A 309 62.47 9.40 91.35
N ARG A 310 61.94 9.85 92.49
CA ARG A 310 60.47 9.93 92.72
C ARG A 310 59.80 10.98 91.82
N LYS A 311 60.48 12.08 91.50
CA LYS A 311 59.98 13.10 90.57
C LYS A 311 59.97 12.58 89.14
N GLU A 312 61.01 11.89 88.72
CA GLU A 312 61.11 11.23 87.41
C GLU A 312 60.09 10.11 87.27
N LEU A 313 59.92 9.26 88.28
CA LEU A 313 58.89 8.21 88.29
C LEU A 313 57.48 8.79 88.11
N ARG A 314 57.19 9.94 88.75
CA ARG A 314 55.90 10.64 88.58
C ARG A 314 55.75 11.20 87.16
N ARG A 315 56.79 11.83 86.60
CA ARG A 315 56.79 12.33 85.21
C ARG A 315 56.61 11.20 84.19
N ALA A 316 57.31 10.09 84.40
CA ALA A 316 57.23 8.90 83.56
C ALA A 316 55.82 8.28 83.59
N LYS A 317 55.18 8.22 84.76
CA LYS A 317 53.77 7.80 84.88
C LYS A 317 52.81 8.69 84.10
N VAL A 318 52.93 10.01 84.21
CA VAL A 318 52.07 10.94 83.44
C VAL A 318 52.28 10.78 81.93
N LEU A 319 53.51 10.56 81.48
CA LEU A 319 53.78 10.27 80.06
C LEU A 319 53.21 8.91 79.63
N GLN A 320 53.31 7.90 80.49
CA GLN A 320 52.73 6.58 80.25
C GLN A 320 51.20 6.68 80.08
N ASP A 321 50.53 7.43 80.96
CA ASP A 321 49.08 7.65 80.89
C ASP A 321 48.70 8.37 79.58
N LYS A 322 49.42 9.43 79.20
CA LYS A 322 49.22 10.13 77.92
C LYS A 322 49.39 9.23 76.69
N PHE A 323 50.46 8.42 76.66
CA PHE A 323 50.68 7.50 75.54
C PHE A 323 49.64 6.38 75.52
N ALA A 324 49.10 5.98 76.67
CA ALA A 324 48.00 5.02 76.74
C ALA A 324 46.70 5.62 76.14
N GLU A 325 46.37 6.87 76.48
CA GLU A 325 45.23 7.60 75.89
C GLU A 325 45.39 7.78 74.37
N GLU A 326 46.56 8.24 73.90
CA GLU A 326 46.84 8.40 72.47
C GLU A 326 46.75 7.07 71.70
N LYS A 327 47.24 5.98 72.31
CA LYS A 327 47.12 4.63 71.75
C LYS A 327 45.66 4.20 71.63
N GLU A 328 44.84 4.44 72.65
CA GLU A 328 43.41 4.11 72.61
C GLU A 328 42.69 4.89 71.50
N VAL A 329 42.96 6.19 71.37
CA VAL A 329 42.38 7.01 70.29
C VAL A 329 42.80 6.50 68.91
N LEU A 330 44.08 6.16 68.71
CA LEU A 330 44.57 5.60 67.45
C LEU A 330 43.96 4.23 67.15
N GLU A 331 43.80 3.37 68.16
CA GLU A 331 43.13 2.07 68.03
C GLU A 331 41.66 2.27 67.59
N LEU A 332 40.94 3.20 68.22
CA LEU A 332 39.57 3.55 67.82
C LEU A 332 39.52 4.06 66.37
N GLN A 333 40.41 4.96 65.97
CA GLN A 333 40.50 5.44 64.59
C GLN A 333 40.79 4.30 63.59
N CYS A 334 41.71 3.39 63.93
CA CYS A 334 42.03 2.23 63.11
C CYS A 334 40.85 1.25 62.99
N THR A 335 40.03 1.11 64.03
CA THR A 335 38.81 0.30 63.96
C THR A 335 37.74 0.97 63.09
N SER A 336 37.58 2.30 63.17
CA SER A 336 36.67 3.06 62.31
C SER A 336 37.05 2.92 60.84
N LEU A 337 38.31 3.19 60.49
CA LEU A 337 38.79 3.08 59.10
C LEU A 337 38.66 1.66 58.55
N ARG A 338 38.85 0.62 59.37
CA ARG A 338 38.60 -0.77 58.97
C ARG A 338 37.13 -1.02 58.65
N LYS A 339 36.20 -0.49 59.47
CA LYS A 339 34.76 -0.59 59.21
C LYS A 339 34.38 0.15 57.93
N ASP A 340 34.93 1.34 57.71
CA ASP A 340 34.68 2.12 56.50
C ASP A 340 35.20 1.42 55.24
N SER A 341 36.42 0.88 55.28
CA SER A 341 37.00 0.08 54.20
C SER A 341 36.14 -1.15 53.86
N GLN A 342 35.64 -1.85 54.89
CA GLN A 342 34.70 -2.97 54.69
C GLN A 342 33.37 -2.51 54.08
N MET A 343 32.82 -1.37 54.49
CA MET A 343 31.61 -0.78 53.90
C MET A 343 31.82 -0.43 52.43
N TYR A 344 32.93 0.23 52.08
CA TYR A 344 33.27 0.53 50.69
C TYR A 344 33.43 -0.72 49.84
N LYS A 345 34.10 -1.75 50.36
CA LYS A 345 34.24 -3.03 49.67
C LYS A 345 32.88 -3.66 49.36
N LYS A 346 31.99 -3.77 50.35
CA LYS A 346 30.63 -4.29 50.17
C LYS A 346 29.84 -3.45 49.16
N ARG A 347 29.99 -2.12 49.19
CA ARG A 347 29.32 -1.22 48.24
C ARG A 347 29.83 -1.42 46.81
N ILE A 348 31.14 -1.60 46.61
CA ILE A 348 31.72 -1.90 45.30
C ILE A 348 31.21 -3.25 44.80
N GLU A 349 31.19 -4.28 45.66
CA GLU A 349 30.66 -5.61 45.32
C GLU A 349 29.19 -5.53 44.88
N ALA A 350 28.35 -4.78 45.58
CA ALA A 350 26.96 -4.58 45.19
C ALA A 350 26.81 -3.84 43.85
N VAL A 351 27.64 -2.82 43.58
CA VAL A 351 27.63 -2.11 42.28
C VAL A 351 28.08 -3.03 41.14
N LEU A 352 29.07 -3.88 41.37
CA LEU A 352 29.53 -4.86 40.37
C LEU A 352 28.42 -5.87 40.05
N GLN A 353 27.71 -6.38 41.06
CA GLN A 353 26.56 -7.27 40.86
C GLN A 353 25.46 -6.60 40.04
N GLN A 354 25.12 -5.34 40.35
CA GLN A 354 24.15 -4.58 39.57
C GLN A 354 24.60 -4.36 38.12
N MET A 355 25.89 -4.13 37.88
CA MET A 355 26.41 -4.02 36.51
C MET A 355 26.32 -5.34 35.74
N GLU A 356 26.55 -6.47 36.40
CA GLU A 356 26.38 -7.80 35.79
C GLU A 356 24.92 -8.08 35.44
N GLU A 357 23.98 -7.75 36.34
CA GLU A 357 22.54 -7.85 36.08
C GLU A 357 22.13 -7.01 34.85
N VAL A 358 22.51 -5.73 34.80
CA VAL A 358 22.21 -4.84 33.65
C VAL A 358 22.87 -5.33 32.37
N ALA A 359 24.09 -5.88 32.43
CA ALA A 359 24.74 -6.47 31.27
C ALA A 359 23.96 -7.70 30.77
N SER A 360 23.48 -8.55 31.68
CA SER A 360 22.68 -9.73 31.33
C SER A 360 21.33 -9.36 30.71
N GLU A 361 20.64 -8.34 31.24
CA GLU A 361 19.38 -7.83 30.69
C GLU A 361 19.57 -7.24 29.29
N ARG A 362 20.65 -6.48 29.09
CA ARG A 362 21.03 -5.95 27.77
C ARG A 362 21.27 -7.08 26.77
N ASP A 363 22.02 -8.10 27.15
CA ASP A 363 22.35 -9.20 26.26
C ASP A 363 21.09 -10.02 25.91
N GLN A 364 20.18 -10.22 26.87
CA GLN A 364 18.86 -10.81 26.62
C GLN A 364 17.99 -9.95 25.69
N ALA A 365 17.98 -8.63 25.87
CA ALA A 365 17.27 -7.71 24.98
C ALA A 365 17.84 -7.73 23.55
N LEU A 366 19.16 -7.85 23.40
CA LEU A 366 19.80 -8.00 22.09
C LEU A 366 19.42 -9.33 21.42
N LEU A 367 19.47 -10.45 22.15
CA LEU A 367 19.09 -11.76 21.64
C LEU A 367 17.63 -11.81 21.18
N THR A 368 16.70 -11.28 21.98
CA THR A 368 15.28 -11.23 21.61
C THR A 368 15.05 -10.36 20.38
N ARG A 369 15.73 -9.20 20.29
CA ARG A 369 15.68 -8.34 19.11
C ARG A 369 16.21 -9.05 17.86
N GLU A 370 17.33 -9.75 17.95
CA GLU A 370 17.90 -10.54 16.85
C GLU A 370 16.95 -11.65 16.39
N GLN A 371 16.30 -12.35 17.32
CA GLN A 371 15.30 -13.37 17.01
C GLN A 371 14.10 -12.78 16.25
N PHE A 372 13.59 -11.62 16.68
CA PHE A 372 12.52 -10.92 15.97
C PHE A 372 12.95 -10.49 14.57
N HIS A 373 14.16 -9.94 14.40
CA HIS A 373 14.68 -9.57 13.08
C HIS A 373 14.84 -10.79 12.17
N MET A 374 15.33 -11.92 12.70
CA MET A 374 15.45 -13.18 11.96
C MET A 374 14.07 -13.69 11.49
N GLN A 375 13.07 -13.68 12.38
CA GLN A 375 11.70 -14.07 12.04
C GLN A 375 11.09 -13.12 11.00
N HIS A 376 11.28 -11.81 11.17
CA HIS A 376 10.81 -10.81 10.20
C HIS A 376 11.42 -11.03 8.81
N SER A 377 12.72 -11.29 8.75
CA SER A 377 13.42 -11.61 7.50
C SER A 377 12.85 -12.86 6.83
N LYS A 378 12.64 -13.95 7.58
CA LYS A 378 12.00 -15.18 7.06
C LYS A 378 10.60 -14.91 6.50
N ASN A 379 9.76 -14.19 7.25
CA ASN A 379 8.41 -13.84 6.83
C ASN A 379 8.40 -12.97 5.56
N LEU A 380 9.37 -12.06 5.40
CA LEU A 380 9.51 -11.27 4.17
C LEU A 380 9.82 -12.15 2.96
N VAL A 381 10.75 -13.09 3.10
CA VAL A 381 11.11 -14.04 2.04
C VAL A 381 9.92 -14.91 1.64
N GLU A 382 9.19 -15.47 2.63
CA GLU A 382 7.99 -16.27 2.38
C GLU A 382 6.90 -15.45 1.69
N ARG A 383 6.64 -14.23 2.15
CA ARG A 383 5.69 -13.31 1.51
C ARG A 383 6.05 -13.04 0.06
N ASP A 384 7.33 -12.82 -0.23
CA ASP A 384 7.79 -12.56 -1.59
C ASP A 384 7.71 -13.82 -2.47
N ALA A 385 7.90 -15.01 -1.90
CA ALA A 385 7.63 -16.27 -2.58
C ALA A 385 6.16 -16.44 -2.94
N TYR A 386 5.22 -16.14 -2.02
CA TYR A 386 3.79 -16.18 -2.32
C TYR A 386 3.37 -15.14 -3.37
N ARG A 387 3.91 -13.92 -3.30
CA ARG A 387 3.69 -12.90 -4.35
C ARG A 387 4.16 -13.38 -5.72
N LYS A 388 5.30 -14.08 -5.78
CA LYS A 388 5.78 -14.70 -7.02
C LYS A 388 4.80 -15.77 -7.53
N GLN A 389 4.34 -16.68 -6.67
CA GLN A 389 3.37 -17.70 -7.05
C GLN A 389 2.05 -17.09 -7.57
N ILE A 390 1.54 -16.05 -6.92
CA ILE A 390 0.31 -15.36 -7.35
C ILE A 390 0.51 -14.75 -8.74
N ARG A 391 1.65 -14.10 -9.01
CA ARG A 391 1.96 -13.56 -10.35
C ARG A 391 2.02 -14.66 -11.40
N GLU A 392 2.74 -15.74 -11.14
CA GLU A 392 2.84 -16.88 -12.07
C GLU A 392 1.47 -17.51 -12.37
N LEU A 393 0.62 -17.66 -11.35
CA LEU A 393 -0.75 -18.16 -11.54
C LEU A 393 -1.59 -17.17 -12.37
N GLY A 394 -1.47 -15.87 -12.09
CA GLY A 394 -2.13 -14.83 -12.86
C GLY A 394 -1.71 -14.84 -14.34
N GLU A 395 -0.42 -14.98 -14.62
CA GLU A 395 0.12 -15.09 -15.98
C GLU A 395 -0.42 -16.33 -16.71
N ARG A 396 -0.47 -17.49 -16.03
CA ARG A 396 -1.06 -18.72 -16.60
C ARG A 396 -2.55 -18.55 -16.91
N CYS A 397 -3.31 -17.91 -16.03
CA CYS A 397 -4.73 -17.61 -16.27
C CYS A 397 -4.92 -16.72 -17.51
N ASP A 398 -4.10 -15.67 -17.64
CA ASP A 398 -4.14 -14.79 -18.81
C ASP A 398 -3.77 -15.53 -20.10
N GLU A 399 -2.73 -16.37 -20.06
CA GLU A 399 -2.31 -17.18 -21.20
C GLU A 399 -3.40 -18.14 -21.66
N MET A 400 -4.06 -18.82 -20.72
CA MET A 400 -5.20 -19.69 -21.05
C MET A 400 -6.36 -18.90 -21.66
N GLN A 401 -6.67 -17.70 -21.14
CA GLN A 401 -7.70 -16.84 -21.74
C GLN A 401 -7.35 -16.41 -23.17
N LEU A 402 -6.10 -16.02 -23.42
CA LEU A 402 -5.64 -15.67 -24.76
C LEU A 402 -5.71 -16.87 -25.72
N GLN A 403 -5.32 -18.06 -25.25
CA GLN A 403 -5.45 -19.30 -26.03
C GLN A 403 -6.91 -19.61 -26.36
N LEU A 404 -7.84 -19.42 -25.42
CA LEU A 404 -9.27 -19.60 -25.68
C LEU A 404 -9.75 -18.66 -26.79
N PHE A 405 -9.46 -17.36 -26.72
CA PHE A 405 -9.85 -16.42 -27.78
C PHE A 405 -9.22 -16.76 -29.14
N GLN A 406 -7.97 -17.23 -29.16
CA GLN A 406 -7.34 -17.71 -30.39
C GLN A 406 -8.05 -18.95 -30.96
N LYS A 407 -8.43 -19.91 -30.11
CA LYS A 407 -9.18 -21.10 -30.52
C LYS A 407 -10.58 -20.77 -31.02
N GLU A 408 -11.29 -19.85 -30.36
CA GLU A 408 -12.58 -19.34 -30.82
C GLU A 408 -12.46 -18.67 -32.19
N SER A 409 -11.42 -17.87 -32.41
CA SER A 409 -11.17 -17.25 -33.73
C SER A 409 -10.88 -18.28 -34.81
N GLN A 410 -10.14 -19.35 -34.50
CA GLN A 410 -9.86 -20.45 -35.43
C GLN A 410 -11.15 -21.21 -35.77
N LEU A 411 -11.97 -21.49 -34.75
CA LEU A 411 -13.25 -22.17 -34.90
C LEU A 411 -14.19 -21.38 -35.81
N LEU A 412 -14.39 -20.08 -35.56
CA LEU A 412 -15.20 -19.22 -36.43
C LEU A 412 -14.68 -19.21 -37.87
N ALA A 413 -13.35 -19.16 -38.07
CA ALA A 413 -12.76 -19.20 -39.41
C ALA A 413 -13.00 -20.55 -40.12
N THR A 414 -13.00 -21.66 -39.39
CA THR A 414 -13.35 -22.98 -39.95
C THR A 414 -14.83 -23.12 -40.24
N GLU A 415 -15.71 -22.62 -39.38
CA GLU A 415 -17.16 -22.58 -39.62
C GLU A 415 -17.48 -21.75 -40.86
N ALA A 416 -16.85 -20.58 -41.02
CA ALA A 416 -17.03 -19.75 -42.20
C ALA A 416 -16.52 -20.40 -43.50
N LYS A 417 -15.51 -21.29 -43.44
CA LYS A 417 -15.08 -22.11 -44.58
C LYS A 417 -16.09 -23.21 -44.89
N LEU A 418 -16.60 -23.88 -43.86
CA LEU A 418 -17.59 -24.95 -44.00
C LEU A 418 -18.91 -24.44 -44.59
N LYS A 419 -19.40 -23.29 -44.13
CA LYS A 419 -20.59 -22.62 -44.70
C LYS A 419 -20.43 -22.29 -46.18
N ARG A 420 -19.24 -21.82 -46.60
CA ARG A 420 -18.94 -21.56 -48.02
C ARG A 420 -19.00 -22.83 -48.87
N LEU A 421 -18.42 -23.93 -48.38
CA LEU A 421 -18.47 -25.22 -49.08
C LEU A 421 -19.89 -25.79 -49.14
N GLN A 422 -20.72 -25.58 -48.11
CA GLN A 422 -22.13 -25.97 -48.12
C GLN A 422 -22.97 -25.18 -49.12
N LEU A 423 -22.63 -23.91 -49.36
CA LEU A 423 -23.28 -23.06 -50.36
C LEU A 423 -22.87 -23.42 -51.80
N GLU A 424 -21.69 -24.00 -51.98
CA GLU A 424 -21.14 -24.44 -53.28
C GLU A 424 -21.62 -25.84 -53.72
N LEU A 425 -22.27 -26.61 -52.84
CA LEU A 425 -22.85 -27.90 -53.21
C LEU A 425 -24.16 -27.69 -54.00
N PRO A 426 -24.32 -28.24 -55.22
CA PRO A 426 -25.59 -28.12 -55.94
C PRO A 426 -26.68 -28.87 -55.15
N THR A 427 -27.68 -28.13 -54.68
CA THR A 427 -28.93 -28.71 -54.18
C THR A 427 -29.51 -29.63 -55.27
N PRO A 428 -29.67 -30.94 -55.04
CA PRO A 428 -30.40 -31.77 -55.97
C PRO A 428 -31.84 -31.25 -56.02
N THR A 429 -32.31 -30.94 -57.23
CA THR A 429 -33.72 -30.69 -57.50
C THR A 429 -34.51 -31.89 -57.00
N SER A 430 -35.25 -31.71 -55.91
CA SER A 430 -36.14 -32.73 -55.36
C SER A 430 -37.40 -32.82 -56.23
N ASP A 431 -37.28 -33.48 -57.38
CA ASP A 431 -38.38 -34.24 -57.93
C ASP A 431 -38.28 -35.62 -57.28
N LEU A 432 -38.96 -35.81 -56.14
CA LEU A 432 -39.18 -37.13 -55.57
C LEU A 432 -40.67 -37.41 -55.63
N ASP A 433 -41.02 -38.18 -56.67
CA ASP A 433 -42.25 -38.90 -56.81
C ASP A 433 -42.57 -39.69 -55.53
N ASP A 434 -43.83 -39.56 -55.17
CA ASP A 434 -44.55 -40.20 -54.09
C ASP A 434 -44.76 -41.69 -54.40
N THR A 435 -43.78 -42.55 -54.13
CA THR A 435 -44.01 -44.00 -53.96
C THR A 435 -42.91 -44.65 -53.11
N SER A 436 -43.21 -44.98 -51.84
CA SER A 436 -42.58 -46.11 -51.15
C SER A 436 -43.30 -46.42 -49.82
N SER A 437 -44.28 -47.32 -49.93
CA SER A 437 -44.53 -48.48 -49.07
C SER A 437 -44.34 -48.35 -47.56
N ARG A 438 -45.49 -48.33 -46.87
CA ARG A 438 -45.72 -49.10 -45.64
C ARG A 438 -45.10 -50.50 -45.76
N ASP A 439 -44.17 -50.82 -44.89
CA ASP A 439 -44.18 -52.05 -44.09
C ASP A 439 -42.89 -52.15 -43.29
N SER A 440 -43.03 -52.21 -41.96
CA SER A 440 -42.26 -53.05 -41.03
C SER A 440 -42.54 -52.56 -39.61
N GLN A 441 -43.62 -53.10 -39.06
CA GLN A 441 -43.88 -53.13 -37.63
C GLN A 441 -43.37 -54.50 -37.12
N GLU A 442 -42.75 -54.49 -35.94
CA GLU A 442 -42.23 -55.64 -35.16
C GLU A 442 -40.87 -56.17 -35.68
N VAL A 443 -39.85 -56.42 -34.85
CA VAL A 443 -39.81 -57.32 -33.68
C VAL A 443 -38.62 -56.97 -32.76
N SER A 444 -38.88 -57.04 -31.44
CA SER A 444 -37.98 -57.26 -30.26
C SER A 444 -36.83 -56.32 -29.94
#